data_AF-A0A9P0DBQ3-F1
#
_entry.id   AF-A0A9P0DBQ3-F1
#
_cell.length_a   1.000
_cell.length_b   1.000
_cell.length_c   1.000
_cell.angle_alpha   90.00
_cell.angle_beta   90.00
_cell.angle_gamma   90.00
#
_symmetry.space_group_name_H-M   'P 1'
#
loop_
_entity.id
_entity.type
_entity.pdbx_description
1 polymer ?
#
loop_
_entity_poly.entity_id
_entity_poly.type
_entity_poly.pdbx_seq_one_letter_code
_entity_poly.pdbx_strand_id
1 'polypeptide(L)'
;MCLRLLLGYNDSPISPPKEVAKILQCQQPYALMGPVFGSPKCAFPGGDILEHIIHFQQFKQEFEVIVEDFRYKGWLNNFNIQNCFSNTAHVESVTSSLSRIREDLIELKADLNLSLQKVYDKYTTEEWLESYFNPLESQVEALWSAKNKLLSQKVWRKRPFKQNRCDL
;
A
#
# COMPACT_ATOMS: atom_id res chain seq x y z
N MET A 1 29.02 2.85 0.26
CA MET A 1 29.36 3.93 -0.69
C MET A 1 28.93 3.49 -2.08
N CYS A 2 28.14 4.29 -2.81
CA CYS A 2 27.66 3.92 -4.15
C CYS A 2 28.81 4.03 -5.17
N LEU A 3 29.03 2.99 -5.99
CA LEU A 3 30.10 2.91 -7.01
C LEU A 3 30.11 4.14 -7.95
N ARG A 4 28.94 4.75 -8.18
CA ARG A 4 28.78 5.93 -9.05
C ARG A 4 29.35 7.22 -8.47
N LEU A 5 29.26 7.41 -7.15
CA LEU A 5 29.87 8.56 -6.48
C LEU A 5 31.40 8.46 -6.53
N LEU A 6 31.95 7.24 -6.48
CA LEU A 6 33.38 6.99 -6.65
C LEU A 6 33.86 7.26 -8.08
N LEU A 7 32.97 7.15 -9.07
CA LEU A 7 33.23 7.46 -10.47
C LEU A 7 33.01 8.94 -10.82
N GLY A 8 32.73 9.82 -9.84
CA GLY A 8 32.60 11.26 -10.04
C GLY A 8 31.25 11.74 -10.59
N TYR A 9 30.22 10.89 -10.60
CA TYR A 9 28.87 11.31 -11.00
C TYR A 9 28.17 12.08 -9.88
N ASN A 10 27.59 13.23 -10.21
CA ASN A 10 26.83 14.12 -9.29
C ASN A 10 25.32 13.75 -9.18
N ASP A 11 24.96 12.52 -9.54
CA ASP A 11 23.57 12.06 -9.52
C ASP A 11 23.20 11.51 -8.13
N SER A 12 21.93 11.68 -7.75
CA SER A 12 21.43 11.11 -6.50
C SER A 12 21.47 9.57 -6.56
N PRO A 13 21.87 8.88 -5.47
CA PRO A 13 21.92 7.42 -5.44
C PRO A 13 20.53 6.77 -5.42
N ILE A 14 19.46 7.56 -5.30
CA ILE A 14 18.09 7.09 -5.08
C ILE A 14 17.19 7.37 -6.30
N SER A 15 17.54 8.35 -7.11
CA SER A 15 16.86 8.64 -8.38
C SER A 15 17.59 7.99 -9.55
N PRO A 16 16.90 7.75 -10.68
CA PRO A 16 17.58 7.38 -11.91
C PRO A 16 18.63 8.44 -12.31
N PRO A 17 19.75 8.02 -12.93
CA PRO A 17 20.70 8.97 -13.51
C PRO A 17 20.04 9.96 -14.47
N LYS A 18 20.50 11.21 -14.45
CA LYS A 18 19.88 12.32 -15.19
C LYS A 18 19.83 12.06 -16.69
N GLU A 19 20.91 11.49 -17.24
CA GLU A 19 20.97 11.16 -18.68
C GLU A 19 19.90 10.15 -19.09
N VAL A 20 19.62 9.15 -18.25
CA VAL A 20 18.57 8.16 -18.53
C VAL A 20 17.19 8.80 -18.44
N ALA A 21 16.94 9.62 -17.41
CA ALA A 21 15.67 10.34 -17.29
C ALA A 21 15.43 11.27 -18.48
N LYS A 22 16.48 11.93 -18.99
CA LYS A 22 16.40 12.78 -20.19
C LYS A 22 16.06 11.97 -21.45
N ILE A 23 16.71 10.82 -21.66
CA ILE A 23 16.42 9.94 -22.80
C ILE A 23 14.97 9.43 -22.76
N LEU A 24 14.52 9.03 -21.57
CA LEU A 24 13.15 8.55 -21.33
C LEU A 24 12.11 9.69 -21.22
N GLN A 25 12.56 10.94 -21.31
CA GLN A 25 11.74 12.15 -21.19
C GLN A 25 10.90 12.16 -19.92
N CYS A 26 11.48 11.75 -18.80
CA CYS A 26 10.86 11.76 -17.48
C CYS A 26 11.07 13.09 -16.76
N GLN A 27 10.03 13.59 -16.11
CA GLN A 27 10.13 14.71 -15.17
C GLN A 27 10.87 14.27 -13.90
N GLN A 28 11.87 15.05 -13.47
CA GLN A 28 12.62 14.82 -12.23
C GLN A 28 12.34 15.93 -11.21
N PRO A 29 12.42 15.66 -9.89
CA PRO A 29 12.93 14.41 -9.27
C PRO A 29 11.84 13.37 -8.95
N TYR A 30 12.20 12.10 -9.09
CA TYR A 30 11.48 10.95 -8.53
C TYR A 30 12.49 9.92 -8.06
N ALA A 31 12.16 9.17 -7.02
CA ALA A 31 12.97 8.07 -6.52
C ALA A 31 12.33 6.74 -6.90
N LEU A 32 13.17 5.74 -7.18
CA LEU A 32 12.73 4.35 -7.33
C LEU A 32 12.73 3.61 -5.99
N MET A 33 13.33 4.22 -4.95
CA MET A 33 13.56 3.64 -3.63
C MET A 33 13.35 4.69 -2.53
N GLY A 34 12.87 4.28 -1.36
CA GLY A 34 12.70 5.16 -0.20
C GLY A 34 11.45 6.05 -0.27
N PRO A 35 11.17 6.87 0.77
CA PRO A 35 9.86 7.48 1.00
C PRO A 35 9.51 8.64 0.05
N VAL A 36 10.45 9.10 -0.78
CA VAL A 36 10.27 10.26 -1.66
C VAL A 36 9.98 9.77 -3.07
N PHE A 37 8.75 9.34 -3.31
CA PHE A 37 8.33 9.01 -4.66
C PHE A 37 7.58 10.20 -5.26
N GLY A 38 8.30 10.95 -6.11
CA GLY A 38 7.65 11.90 -7.02
C GLY A 38 6.97 11.15 -8.18
N SER A 39 6.14 11.85 -8.93
CA SER A 39 5.57 11.33 -10.18
C SER A 39 6.58 11.54 -11.32
N PRO A 40 7.12 10.47 -11.92
CA PRO A 40 8.18 10.58 -12.92
C PRO A 40 7.72 11.14 -14.27
N LYS A 41 6.41 11.22 -14.54
CA LYS A 41 5.77 11.60 -15.81
C LYS A 41 6.68 11.45 -17.03
N CYS A 42 6.74 10.24 -17.57
CA CYS A 42 7.62 9.87 -18.67
C CYS A 42 6.88 9.71 -20.00
N ALA A 43 7.54 10.01 -21.12
CA ALA A 43 6.91 9.93 -22.45
C ALA A 43 7.06 8.57 -23.15
N PHE A 44 7.79 7.60 -22.58
CA PHE A 44 7.97 6.28 -23.18
C PHE A 44 6.72 5.39 -23.01
N PRO A 45 6.50 4.37 -23.87
CA PRO A 45 5.41 3.42 -23.70
C PRO A 45 5.49 2.69 -22.35
N GLY A 46 4.52 2.92 -21.47
CA GLY A 46 4.54 2.43 -20.09
C GLY A 46 4.98 3.44 -19.04
N GLY A 47 5.17 4.72 -19.41
CA GLY A 47 5.38 5.81 -18.45
C GLY A 47 4.26 5.90 -17.40
N ASP A 48 2.99 5.83 -17.85
CA ASP A 48 1.82 5.77 -16.96
C ASP A 48 1.88 4.55 -16.02
N ILE A 49 2.29 3.39 -16.53
CA ILE A 49 2.43 2.16 -15.74
C ILE A 49 3.47 2.36 -14.64
N LEU A 50 4.63 2.97 -14.96
CA LEU A 50 5.67 3.27 -13.98
C LEU A 50 5.14 4.20 -12.88
N GLU A 51 4.41 5.25 -13.24
CA GLU A 51 3.80 6.18 -12.27
C GLU A 51 2.83 5.46 -11.32
N HIS A 52 1.91 4.67 -11.87
CA HIS A 52 0.95 3.90 -11.07
C HIS A 52 1.62 2.84 -10.18
N ILE A 53 2.66 2.16 -10.66
CA ILE A 53 3.42 1.18 -9.85
C ILE A 53 4.15 1.87 -8.69
N ILE A 54 4.69 3.07 -8.92
CA ILE A 54 5.31 3.86 -7.86
C ILE A 54 4.27 4.24 -6.79
N HIS A 55 3.08 4.71 -7.19
CA HIS A 55 2.00 4.99 -6.25
C HIS A 55 1.53 3.73 -5.52
N PHE A 56 1.42 2.59 -6.21
CA PHE A 56 1.11 1.31 -5.59
C PHE A 56 2.12 0.94 -4.50
N GLN A 57 3.41 1.15 -4.76
CA GLN A 57 4.46 0.88 -3.79
C GLN A 57 4.40 1.84 -2.58
N GLN A 58 3.97 3.09 -2.76
CA GLN A 58 3.71 4.02 -1.66
C GLN A 58 2.60 3.49 -0.74
N PHE A 59 1.47 3.06 -1.30
CA PHE A 59 0.37 2.50 -0.51
C PHE A 59 0.78 1.24 0.23
N LYS A 60 1.58 0.38 -0.41
CA LYS A 60 2.14 -0.80 0.24
C LYS A 60 2.97 -0.43 1.47
N GLN A 61 3.87 0.55 1.35
CA GLN A 61 4.69 1.00 2.47
C GLN A 61 3.86 1.66 3.58
N GLU A 62 2.87 2.47 3.22
CA GLU A 62 1.98 3.07 4.20
C GLU A 62 1.17 2.02 4.96
N PHE A 63 0.68 1.00 4.25
CA PHE A 63 -0.01 -0.14 4.87
C PHE A 63 0.93 -0.97 5.76
N GLU A 64 2.16 -1.20 5.33
CA GLU A 64 3.19 -1.85 6.15
C GLU A 64 3.44 -1.10 7.47
N VAL A 65 3.47 0.24 7.44
CA VAL A 65 3.59 1.05 8.67
C VAL A 65 2.42 0.80 9.63
N ILE A 66 1.18 0.64 9.13
CA ILE A 66 0.01 0.31 9.96
C ILE A 66 0.19 -1.07 10.61
N VAL A 67 0.58 -2.08 9.83
CA VAL A 67 0.71 -3.47 10.29
C VAL A 67 1.89 -3.65 11.24
N GLU A 68 2.96 -2.89 11.05
CA GLU A 68 4.13 -2.94 11.91
C GLU A 68 3.97 -2.19 13.25
N ASP A 69 2.97 -1.31 13.35
CA ASP A 69 2.68 -0.53 14.55
C ASP A 69 2.36 -1.44 15.76
N PHE A 70 2.95 -1.11 16.91
CA PHE A 70 2.75 -1.88 18.15
C PHE A 70 1.28 -1.92 18.58
N ARG A 71 0.49 -0.89 18.27
CA ARG A 71 -0.95 -0.81 18.55
C ARG A 71 -1.73 -1.79 17.68
N TYR A 72 -1.34 -1.94 16.42
CA TYR A 72 -1.92 -2.97 15.54
C TYR A 72 -1.64 -4.37 16.11
N LYS A 73 -0.37 -4.67 16.40
CA LYS A 73 0.03 -5.99 16.94
C LYS A 73 -0.60 -6.29 18.30
N GLY A 74 -0.80 -5.27 19.13
CA GLY A 74 -1.39 -5.40 20.46
C GLY A 74 -2.92 -5.50 20.46
N TRP A 75 -3.60 -4.70 19.64
CA TRP A 75 -5.05 -4.47 19.73
C TRP A 75 -5.84 -5.00 18.53
N LEU A 76 -5.22 -5.19 17.36
CA LEU A 76 -5.86 -5.73 16.15
C LEU A 76 -5.27 -7.10 15.72
N ASN A 77 -4.62 -7.82 16.62
CA ASN A 77 -4.20 -9.18 16.31
C ASN A 77 -5.40 -10.14 16.13
N ASN A 78 -5.13 -11.30 15.52
CA ASN A 78 -6.14 -12.32 15.27
C ASN A 78 -6.91 -12.76 16.52
N PHE A 79 -6.25 -12.86 17.67
CA PHE A 79 -6.92 -13.25 18.92
C PHE A 79 -8.01 -12.23 19.31
N ASN A 80 -7.66 -10.94 19.27
CA ASN A 80 -8.56 -9.85 19.59
C ASN A 80 -9.71 -9.73 18.59
N ILE A 81 -9.44 -9.88 17.29
CA ILE A 81 -10.45 -9.88 16.23
C ILE A 81 -11.44 -11.04 16.40
N GLN A 82 -10.95 -12.24 16.71
CA GLN A 82 -11.79 -13.44 16.88
C GLN A 82 -12.67 -13.37 18.13
N ASN A 83 -12.16 -12.77 19.20
CA ASN A 83 -12.88 -12.63 20.47
C ASN A 83 -13.70 -11.33 20.56
N CYS A 84 -13.65 -10.49 19.52
CA CYS A 84 -14.20 -9.13 19.56
C CYS A 84 -13.80 -8.42 20.85
N PHE A 85 -12.49 -8.40 21.11
CA PHE A 85 -11.89 -7.78 22.28
C PHE A 85 -10.73 -6.86 21.91
N SER A 86 -10.85 -5.56 22.13
CA SER A 86 -9.87 -4.55 21.75
C SER A 86 -10.09 -3.23 22.50
N ASN A 87 -9.29 -2.21 22.17
CA ASN A 87 -9.44 -0.84 22.63
C ASN A 87 -9.77 0.05 21.41
N THR A 88 -10.97 0.62 21.39
CA THR A 88 -11.48 1.40 20.26
C THR A 88 -10.59 2.59 19.91
N ALA A 89 -10.08 3.31 20.90
CA ALA A 89 -9.21 4.47 20.68
C ALA A 89 -7.89 4.08 19.98
N HIS A 90 -7.32 2.93 20.34
CA HIS A 90 -6.12 2.42 19.67
C HIS A 90 -6.44 1.93 18.25
N VAL A 91 -7.60 1.28 18.07
CA VAL A 91 -8.07 0.83 16.75
C VAL A 91 -8.28 2.01 15.80
N GLU A 92 -8.98 3.05 16.24
CA GLU A 92 -9.22 4.26 15.46
C GLU A 92 -7.92 4.97 15.10
N SER A 93 -7.02 5.13 16.08
CA SER A 93 -5.76 5.84 15.89
C SER A 93 -4.85 5.15 14.87
N VAL A 94 -4.67 3.82 14.98
CA VAL A 94 -3.78 3.07 14.08
C VAL A 94 -4.37 2.87 12.68
N THR A 95 -5.71 2.89 12.56
CA THR A 95 -6.41 2.71 11.27
C THR A 95 -6.97 4.01 10.71
N SER A 96 -6.40 5.15 11.10
CA SER A 96 -6.87 6.48 10.71
C SER A 96 -6.70 6.75 9.20
N SER A 97 -5.59 6.34 8.61
CA SER A 97 -5.35 6.46 7.16
C SER A 97 -5.95 5.33 6.32
N LEU A 98 -6.45 4.26 6.94
CA LEU A 98 -6.89 3.05 6.26
C LEU A 98 -8.04 3.29 5.25
N SER A 99 -8.97 4.20 5.59
CA SER A 99 -10.08 4.56 4.68
C SER A 99 -9.58 5.14 3.37
N ARG A 100 -8.61 6.07 3.48
CA ARG A 100 -8.00 6.74 2.34
C ARG A 100 -7.21 5.75 1.49
N ILE A 101 -6.36 4.92 2.11
CA ILE A 101 -5.60 3.88 1.39
C ILE A 101 -6.54 2.96 0.60
N ARG A 102 -7.67 2.58 1.19
CA ARG A 102 -8.67 1.71 0.55
C ARG A 102 -9.30 2.38 -0.68
N GLU A 103 -9.74 3.62 -0.55
CA GLU A 103 -10.36 4.38 -1.65
C GLU A 103 -9.35 4.64 -2.77
N ASP A 104 -8.14 5.11 -2.42
CA ASP A 104 -7.08 5.39 -3.38
C ASP A 104 -6.63 4.12 -4.15
N LEU A 105 -6.61 2.95 -3.49
CA LEU A 105 -6.29 1.68 -4.16
C LEU A 105 -7.35 1.29 -5.20
N ILE A 106 -8.63 1.56 -4.95
CA ILE A 106 -9.70 1.26 -5.91
C ILE A 106 -9.51 2.10 -7.19
N GLU A 107 -9.24 3.40 -7.02
CA GLU A 107 -8.97 4.30 -8.15
C GLU A 107 -7.70 3.87 -8.90
N LEU A 108 -6.61 3.62 -8.17
CA LEU A 108 -5.35 3.19 -8.75
C LEU A 108 -5.47 1.88 -9.54
N LYS A 109 -6.30 0.93 -9.08
CA LYS A 109 -6.55 -0.32 -9.81
C LYS A 109 -7.16 -0.07 -11.18
N ALA A 110 -8.13 0.84 -11.26
CA ALA A 110 -8.78 1.19 -12.51
C ALA A 110 -7.78 1.84 -13.49
N ASP A 111 -7.00 2.81 -13.02
CA ASP A 111 -6.01 3.52 -13.83
C ASP A 111 -4.86 2.61 -14.28
N LEU A 112 -4.39 1.75 -13.40
CA LEU A 112 -3.34 0.78 -13.69
C LEU A 112 -3.82 -0.28 -14.69
N ASN A 113 -5.04 -0.79 -14.55
CA ASN A 113 -5.63 -1.72 -15.51
C ASN A 113 -5.71 -1.09 -16.91
N LEU A 114 -6.21 0.15 -17.01
CA LEU A 114 -6.26 0.88 -18.28
C LEU A 114 -4.87 1.09 -18.87
N SER A 115 -3.88 1.45 -18.04
CA SER A 115 -2.51 1.70 -18.47
C SER A 115 -1.79 0.43 -18.93
N LEU A 116 -1.98 -0.69 -18.23
CA LEU A 116 -1.44 -2.00 -18.60
C LEU A 116 -2.01 -2.47 -19.94
N GLN A 117 -3.32 -2.35 -20.15
CA GLN A 117 -3.97 -2.76 -21.42
C GLN A 117 -3.54 -1.92 -22.64
N LYS A 118 -2.92 -0.75 -22.45
CA LYS A 118 -2.32 0.02 -23.56
C LYS A 118 -1.03 -0.63 -24.09
N VAL A 119 -0.35 -1.45 -23.28
CA VAL A 119 0.99 -2.00 -23.58
C VAL A 119 0.97 -3.52 -23.68
N TYR A 120 0.15 -4.16 -22.86
CA TYR A 120 0.03 -5.61 -22.74
C TYR A 120 -1.37 -6.08 -23.13
N ASP A 121 -1.51 -7.36 -23.43
CA ASP A 121 -2.82 -7.96 -23.65
C ASP A 121 -3.60 -8.08 -22.33
N LYS A 122 -4.89 -8.38 -22.47
CA LYS A 122 -5.81 -8.51 -21.34
C LYS A 122 -5.40 -9.63 -20.37
N TYR A 123 -4.91 -10.77 -20.85
CA TYR A 123 -4.56 -11.90 -19.99
C TYR A 123 -3.32 -11.58 -19.14
N THR A 124 -2.30 -11.00 -19.76
CA THR A 124 -1.11 -10.52 -19.03
C THR A 124 -1.47 -9.47 -17.99
N THR A 125 -2.40 -8.57 -18.32
CA THR A 125 -2.88 -7.54 -17.39
C THR A 125 -3.60 -8.15 -16.19
N GLU A 126 -4.51 -9.10 -16.44
CA GLU A 126 -5.25 -9.81 -15.40
C GLU A 126 -4.30 -10.60 -14.49
N GLU A 127 -3.37 -11.36 -15.07
CA GLU A 127 -2.37 -12.13 -14.32
C GLU A 127 -1.54 -11.23 -13.40
N TRP A 128 -1.10 -10.06 -13.89
CA TRP A 128 -0.32 -9.13 -13.09
C TRP A 128 -1.13 -8.55 -11.93
N LEU A 129 -2.38 -8.13 -12.18
CA LEU A 129 -3.26 -7.61 -11.13
C LEU A 129 -3.55 -8.68 -10.06
N GLU A 130 -3.80 -9.92 -10.47
CA GLU A 130 -4.02 -11.04 -9.56
C GLU A 130 -2.78 -11.37 -8.73
N SER A 131 -1.60 -11.37 -9.35
CA SER A 131 -0.35 -11.77 -8.71
C SER A 131 0.19 -10.72 -7.74
N TYR A 132 0.04 -9.43 -8.08
CA TYR A 132 0.74 -8.35 -7.37
C TYR A 132 -0.20 -7.35 -6.70
N PHE A 133 -1.29 -6.97 -7.34
CA PHE A 133 -2.18 -5.92 -6.83
C PHE A 133 -3.19 -6.46 -5.80
N ASN A 134 -3.95 -7.48 -6.20
CA ASN A 134 -5.04 -8.07 -5.42
C ASN A 134 -4.62 -8.57 -4.02
N PRO A 135 -3.38 -9.08 -3.80
CA PRO A 135 -2.96 -9.46 -2.45
C PRO A 135 -2.93 -8.31 -1.45
N LEU A 136 -2.53 -7.09 -1.87
CA LEU A 136 -2.56 -5.92 -1.00
C LEU A 136 -3.99 -5.43 -0.77
N GLU A 137 -4.79 -5.33 -1.85
CA GLU A 137 -6.20 -4.95 -1.78
C GLU A 137 -6.97 -5.86 -0.80
N SER A 138 -6.75 -7.18 -0.88
CA SER A 138 -7.38 -8.15 0.02
C SER A 138 -6.98 -7.95 1.49
N GLN A 139 -5.72 -7.61 1.75
CA GLN A 139 -5.24 -7.34 3.11
C GLN A 139 -5.86 -6.05 3.69
N VAL A 140 -5.94 -5.00 2.86
CA VAL A 140 -6.57 -3.73 3.23
C VAL A 140 -8.06 -3.93 3.54
N GLU A 141 -8.78 -4.68 2.70
CA GLU A 141 -10.20 -5.00 2.93
C GLU A 141 -10.43 -5.87 4.16
N ALA A 142 -9.56 -6.86 4.41
CA ALA A 142 -9.63 -7.68 5.61
C ALA A 142 -9.44 -6.84 6.87
N LEU A 143 -8.45 -5.93 6.88
CA LEU A 143 -8.21 -5.03 8.00
C LEU A 143 -9.37 -4.04 8.18
N TRP A 144 -9.92 -3.50 7.09
CA TRP A 144 -11.07 -2.62 7.12
C TRP A 144 -12.29 -3.30 7.75
N SER A 145 -12.57 -4.54 7.34
CA SER A 145 -13.63 -5.36 7.91
C SER A 145 -13.41 -5.64 9.39
N ALA A 146 -12.18 -5.98 9.79
CA ALA A 146 -11.82 -6.21 11.19
C ALA A 146 -11.99 -4.95 12.04
N LYS A 147 -11.55 -3.79 11.55
CA LYS A 147 -11.76 -2.48 12.18
C LYS A 147 -13.24 -2.25 12.44
N ASN A 148 -14.07 -2.32 11.40
CA ASN A 148 -15.51 -2.06 11.52
C ASN A 148 -16.19 -3.03 12.48
N LYS A 149 -15.79 -4.30 12.44
CA LYS A 149 -16.28 -5.34 13.35
C LYS A 149 -15.93 -5.04 14.81
N LEU A 150 -14.74 -4.50 15.10
CA LEU A 150 -14.32 -4.15 16.46
C LEU A 150 -14.96 -2.85 16.94
N LEU A 151 -15.09 -1.85 16.07
CA LEU A 151 -15.68 -0.55 16.42
C LEU A 151 -17.20 -0.58 16.54
N SER A 152 -17.88 -1.56 15.93
CA SER A 152 -19.32 -1.75 16.11
C SER A 152 -19.68 -2.33 17.49
N GLN A 153 -18.71 -2.87 18.23
CA GLN A 153 -18.94 -3.47 19.54
C GLN A 153 -19.17 -2.38 20.60
N LYS A 154 -20.37 -2.36 21.18
CA LYS A 154 -20.74 -1.44 22.27
C LYS A 154 -20.40 -2.00 23.65
N VAL A 155 -20.39 -3.33 23.79
CA VAL A 155 -20.21 -4.02 25.07
C VAL A 155 -19.15 -5.10 24.93
N TRP A 156 -18.10 -5.00 25.74
CA TRP A 156 -16.99 -5.95 25.74
C TRP A 156 -17.20 -7.01 26.83
N ARG A 157 -17.06 -8.29 26.47
CA ARG A 157 -17.23 -9.38 27.44
C ARG A 157 -16.08 -9.39 28.46
N LYS A 158 -16.40 -9.64 29.73
CA LYS A 158 -15.39 -9.89 30.77
C LYS A 158 -14.71 -11.23 30.53
N ARG A 159 -13.39 -11.28 30.70
CA ARG A 159 -12.61 -12.54 30.65
C ARG A 159 -13.03 -13.48 31.78
N PRO A 160 -13.01 -14.82 31.58
CA PRO A 160 -12.58 -15.54 30.38
C PRO A 160 -13.66 -15.57 29.28
N PHE A 161 -13.22 -15.57 28.01
CA PHE A 161 -14.13 -15.63 26.87
C PHE A 161 -14.73 -17.04 26.72
N LYS A 162 -16.04 -17.17 26.90
CA LYS A 162 -16.79 -18.41 26.65
C LYS A 162 -17.21 -18.43 25.18
N GLN A 163 -16.39 -19.10 24.36
CA GLN A 163 -16.53 -19.45 22.93
C GLN A 163 -16.85 -18.31 21.95
N ASN A 164 -16.17 -18.38 20.79
CA ASN A 164 -16.11 -17.37 19.73
C ASN A 164 -17.47 -16.98 19.15
N ARG A 165 -18.14 -15.99 19.75
CA ARG A 165 -19.19 -15.25 19.06
C ARG A 165 -19.10 -13.78 19.43
N CYS A 166 -18.92 -12.98 18.38
CA CYS A 166 -19.07 -11.53 18.38
C CYS A 166 -20.54 -11.10 18.38
N ASP A 167 -21.44 -12.04 18.69
CA ASP A 167 -22.88 -11.90 18.64
C ASP A 167 -23.39 -11.63 20.06
N LEU A 168 -23.60 -10.36 20.36
CA LEU A 168 -24.51 -9.86 21.39
C LEU A 168 -25.31 -8.70 20.80
#